data_AF-A0A0W0XPW8-F1
#
_entry.id   AF-A0A0W0XPW8-F1
#
_cell.length_a   1.000
_cell.length_b   1.000
_cell.length_c   1.000
_cell.angle_alpha   90.00
_cell.angle_beta   90.00
_cell.angle_gamma   90.00
#
_symmetry.space_group_name_H-M   'P 1'
#
loop_
_entity.id
_entity.type
_entity.pdbx_description
1 polymer ?
#
loop_
_entity_poly.entity_id
_entity_poly.type
_entity_poly.pdbx_seq_one_letter_code
_entity_poly.pdbx_strand_id
1 'polypeptide(L)'
;MRNALTRMNFSHVNERHLACQVKQLPQNILTCLPGTDGSRRLELCEPLAKNMYEIILHPLKHHDHSPLPPQNHFDYTPINQLTIAPKHQATGSPLNLTLYHIRSQQFPNMHYYFLITPEQTVAAHAHFNVLDQSECLACAYGTESVIVLNAIESRMQGDYSLGTILIQAIFEQSQILGCEGRICLYSARKSGRFYFKLGFMPLQQTIFDQLFLENQQDIDGDLMFLSPSAIDAWAERARQRPLLGPRKKPGS
;
A
#
# COMPACT_ATOMS: atom_id res chain seq x y z
N MET A 1 27.36 -10.09 29.25
CA MET A 1 27.06 -10.60 27.89
C MET A 1 26.06 -11.74 27.99
N ARG A 2 24.87 -11.51 27.42
CA ARG A 2 23.85 -12.45 26.91
C ARG A 2 22.48 -11.80 27.10
N ASN A 3 22.17 -10.83 26.25
CA ASN A 3 20.77 -10.47 26.02
C ASN A 3 20.16 -11.67 25.29
N ALA A 4 19.32 -12.41 26.01
CA ALA A 4 18.40 -13.34 25.39
C ALA A 4 17.58 -12.52 24.39
N LEU A 5 17.77 -12.78 23.09
CA LEU A 5 16.78 -12.42 22.09
C LEU A 5 15.52 -13.18 22.45
N THR A 6 14.63 -12.51 23.17
CA THR A 6 13.24 -12.92 23.33
C THR A 6 12.67 -13.01 21.91
N ARG A 7 12.64 -14.21 21.34
CA ARG A 7 11.79 -14.49 20.19
C ARG A 7 10.40 -14.06 20.62
N MET A 8 9.87 -13.01 20.02
CA MET A 8 8.46 -12.68 20.16
C MET A 8 7.67 -13.88 19.64
N ASN A 9 7.22 -14.73 20.55
CA ASN A 9 6.31 -15.83 20.23
C ASN A 9 4.94 -15.20 20.01
N PHE A 10 4.72 -14.68 18.81
CA PHE A 10 3.38 -14.35 18.37
C PHE A 10 2.54 -15.62 18.43
N SER A 11 1.45 -15.61 19.19
CA SER A 11 0.64 -16.82 19.32
C SER A 11 0.09 -17.19 17.94
N HIS A 12 0.22 -18.46 17.53
CA HIS A 12 -0.30 -18.94 16.24
C HIS A 12 -1.80 -18.68 16.05
N VAL A 13 -2.55 -18.50 17.15
CA VAL A 13 -3.97 -18.14 17.12
C VAL A 13 -4.17 -16.72 16.59
N ASN A 14 -3.30 -15.79 16.99
CA ASN A 14 -3.36 -14.38 16.57
C ASN A 14 -3.04 -14.24 15.08
N GLU A 15 -2.01 -14.93 14.61
CA GLU A 15 -1.65 -14.95 13.19
C GLU A 15 -2.79 -15.51 12.31
N ARG A 16 -3.45 -16.59 12.75
CA ARG A 16 -4.61 -17.14 12.05
C ARG A 16 -5.77 -16.14 11.99
N HIS A 17 -6.01 -15.39 13.07
CA HIS A 17 -7.04 -14.34 13.07
C HIS A 17 -6.77 -13.26 12.02
N LEU A 18 -5.53 -12.78 11.92
CA LEU A 18 -5.12 -11.79 10.91
C LEU A 18 -5.32 -12.31 9.49
N ALA A 19 -4.94 -13.57 9.21
CA ALA A 19 -5.19 -14.20 7.92
C ALA A 19 -6.71 -14.28 7.59
N CYS A 20 -7.54 -14.63 8.58
CA CYS A 20 -8.99 -14.63 8.43
C CYS A 20 -9.53 -13.23 8.10
N GLN A 21 -9.03 -12.17 8.75
CA GLN A 21 -9.42 -10.80 8.44
C GLN A 21 -9.08 -10.44 6.98
N VAL A 22 -7.88 -10.78 6.50
CA VAL A 22 -7.48 -10.56 5.09
C VAL A 22 -8.40 -11.30 4.12
N LYS A 23 -8.73 -12.56 4.41
CA LYS A 23 -9.64 -13.38 3.58
C LYS A 23 -11.06 -12.80 3.52
N GLN A 24 -11.49 -12.13 4.60
CA GLN A 24 -12.81 -11.49 4.69
C GLN A 24 -12.83 -10.07 4.09
N LEU A 25 -11.70 -9.52 3.67
CA LEU A 25 -11.67 -8.21 3.00
C LEU A 25 -12.55 -8.24 1.76
N PRO A 26 -13.32 -7.17 1.49
CA PRO A 26 -14.39 -7.24 0.51
C PRO A 26 -13.79 -7.25 -0.91
N GLN A 27 -14.28 -8.12 -1.80
CA GLN A 27 -13.85 -8.17 -3.21
C GLN A 27 -14.61 -7.12 -4.02
N ASN A 28 -14.16 -5.86 -3.93
CA ASN A 28 -14.89 -4.72 -4.49
C ASN A 28 -14.52 -4.39 -5.93
N ILE A 29 -13.58 -5.11 -6.54
CA ILE A 29 -13.23 -4.92 -7.95
C ILE A 29 -14.22 -5.74 -8.77
N LEU A 30 -15.16 -5.10 -9.47
CA LEU A 30 -16.14 -5.76 -10.33
C LEU A 30 -15.50 -6.20 -11.64
N THR A 31 -14.76 -5.29 -12.27
CA THR A 31 -14.03 -5.51 -13.52
C THR A 31 -12.60 -5.01 -13.37
N CYS A 32 -11.69 -5.68 -14.06
CA CYS A 32 -10.27 -5.34 -14.12
C CYS A 32 -9.79 -5.59 -15.54
N LEU A 33 -9.47 -4.51 -16.26
CA LEU A 33 -8.99 -4.56 -17.64
C LEU A 33 -7.59 -3.94 -17.69
N PRO A 34 -6.67 -4.47 -18.52
CA PRO A 34 -5.37 -3.85 -18.71
C PRO A 34 -5.51 -2.40 -19.16
N GLY A 35 -4.66 -1.51 -18.62
CA GLY A 35 -4.47 -0.17 -19.16
C GLY A 35 -3.91 -0.29 -20.57
N THR A 36 -4.73 0.01 -21.58
CA THR A 36 -4.31 -0.07 -22.99
C THR A 36 -3.65 1.22 -23.48
N ASP A 37 -3.76 2.29 -22.72
CA ASP A 37 -3.12 3.56 -23.01
C ASP A 37 -1.60 3.47 -22.78
N GLY A 38 -0.82 4.04 -23.70
CA GLY A 38 0.64 4.16 -23.53
C GLY A 38 1.02 5.08 -22.36
N SER A 39 2.32 5.09 -22.03
CA SER A 39 2.86 6.09 -21.09
C SER A 39 2.49 7.49 -21.55
N ARG A 40 1.86 8.26 -20.66
CA ARG A 40 1.50 9.65 -20.92
C ARG A 40 2.44 10.56 -20.15
N ARG A 41 2.58 11.79 -20.64
CA ARG A 41 3.33 12.85 -20.00
C ARG A 41 2.36 13.92 -19.54
N LEU A 42 2.37 14.23 -18.25
CA LEU A 42 1.61 15.35 -17.69
C LEU A 42 2.53 16.54 -17.50
N GLU A 43 2.12 17.69 -18.03
CA GLU A 43 2.81 18.94 -17.75
C GLU A 43 2.33 19.52 -16.42
N LEU A 44 3.24 20.13 -15.65
CA LEU A 44 2.90 20.78 -14.37
C LEU A 44 1.85 21.91 -14.47
N CYS A 45 1.54 22.38 -15.68
CA CYS A 45 0.46 23.34 -15.90
C CYS A 45 -0.93 22.69 -15.71
N GLU A 46 -1.04 21.37 -15.87
CA GLU A 46 -2.28 20.61 -15.79
C GLU A 46 -2.72 20.40 -14.33
N PRO A 47 -4.04 20.50 -14.01
CA PRO A 47 -4.54 20.34 -12.65
C PRO A 47 -4.19 19.00 -12.00
N LEU A 48 -4.25 17.91 -12.77
CA LEU A 48 -3.91 16.57 -12.29
C LEU A 48 -2.43 16.48 -11.91
N ALA A 49 -1.55 17.01 -12.77
CA ALA A 49 -0.11 17.05 -12.54
C ALA A 49 0.24 17.79 -11.25
N LYS A 50 -0.37 18.96 -11.03
CA LYS A 50 -0.17 19.75 -9.79
C LYS A 50 -0.57 18.97 -8.55
N ASN A 51 -1.76 18.37 -8.56
CA ASN A 51 -2.27 17.59 -7.43
C ASN A 51 -1.37 16.39 -7.12
N MET A 52 -0.93 15.65 -8.15
CA MET A 52 -0.01 14.52 -7.97
C MET A 52 1.37 14.98 -7.50
N TYR A 53 1.87 16.09 -8.03
CA TYR A 53 3.15 16.67 -7.64
C TYR A 53 3.13 17.14 -6.18
N GLU A 54 2.04 17.76 -5.72
CA GLU A 54 1.86 18.14 -4.32
C GLU A 54 1.91 16.92 -3.40
N ILE A 55 1.25 15.83 -3.78
CA ILE A 55 1.29 14.55 -3.05
C ILE A 55 2.72 13.98 -3.00
N ILE A 56 3.44 14.01 -4.12
CA ILE A 56 4.82 13.49 -4.21
C ILE A 56 5.80 14.36 -3.42
N LEU A 57 5.61 15.68 -3.41
CA LEU A 57 6.47 16.62 -2.69
C LEU A 57 6.19 16.67 -1.19
N HIS A 58 4.96 16.38 -0.75
CA HIS A 58 4.57 16.51 0.66
C HIS A 58 5.53 15.75 1.61
N PRO A 59 5.95 14.50 1.32
CA PRO A 59 6.98 13.81 2.10
C PRO A 59 8.38 14.45 2.05
N LEU A 60 8.72 15.14 0.96
CA LEU A 60 10.05 15.72 0.74
C LEU A 60 10.25 17.08 1.43
N LYS A 61 9.15 17.80 1.75
CA LYS A 61 9.20 19.10 2.44
C LYS A 61 9.76 19.05 3.87
N HIS A 62 9.82 17.86 4.47
CA HIS A 62 10.31 17.67 5.84
C HIS A 62 11.78 17.26 5.92
N HIS A 63 12.44 17.04 4.78
CA HIS A 63 13.88 16.89 4.72
C HIS A 63 14.49 18.27 4.39
N ASP A 64 15.50 18.72 5.14
CA ASP A 64 16.20 20.02 5.01
C ASP A 64 16.93 20.24 3.65
N HIS A 65 16.55 19.51 2.61
CA HIS A 65 17.02 19.71 1.26
C HIS A 65 16.20 20.85 0.63
N SER A 66 16.90 21.89 0.17
CA SER A 66 16.32 22.95 -0.66
C SER A 66 15.34 22.36 -1.68
N PRO A 67 14.12 22.89 -1.82
CA PRO A 67 13.13 22.35 -2.75
C PRO A 67 13.77 22.29 -4.13
N LEU A 68 13.92 21.08 -4.64
CA LEU A 68 14.50 20.85 -5.96
C LEU A 68 13.67 21.58 -7.00
N PRO A 69 14.29 22.12 -8.06
CA PRO A 69 13.55 22.76 -9.13
C PRO A 69 12.52 21.76 -9.67
N PRO A 70 11.25 22.18 -9.83
CA PRO A 70 10.20 21.29 -10.28
C PRO A 70 10.58 20.68 -11.61
N GLN A 71 10.54 19.34 -11.70
CA GLN A 71 10.51 18.70 -13.00
C GLN A 71 9.26 19.17 -13.71
N ASN A 72 9.38 19.75 -14.90
CA ASN A 72 8.25 20.35 -15.62
C ASN A 72 7.18 19.33 -16.05
N HIS A 73 7.46 18.03 -15.91
CA HIS A 73 6.55 16.96 -16.31
C HIS A 73 6.75 15.68 -15.50
N PHE A 74 5.74 14.82 -15.51
CA PHE A 74 5.79 13.46 -14.98
C PHE A 74 5.28 12.46 -16.02
N ASP A 75 6.03 11.37 -16.19
CA ASP A 75 5.57 10.24 -16.99
C ASP A 75 4.79 9.28 -16.08
N TYR A 76 3.63 8.84 -16.56
CA TYR A 76 2.75 7.93 -15.82
C TYR A 76 2.11 6.94 -16.78
N THR A 77 2.08 5.67 -16.36
CA THR A 77 1.59 4.56 -17.18
C THR A 77 0.39 3.92 -16.48
N PRO A 78 -0.77 3.83 -17.16
CA PRO A 78 -1.91 3.11 -16.61
C PRO A 78 -1.58 1.63 -16.56
N ILE A 79 -1.84 1.02 -15.40
CA ILE A 79 -1.70 -0.42 -15.20
C ILE A 79 -3.01 -1.11 -15.55
N ASN A 80 -4.09 -0.69 -14.90
CA ASN A 80 -5.42 -1.26 -15.09
C ASN A 80 -6.51 -0.21 -15.04
N GLN A 81 -7.55 -0.45 -15.81
CA GLN A 81 -8.86 0.15 -15.67
C GLN A 81 -9.72 -0.75 -14.77
N LEU A 82 -10.36 -0.16 -13.78
CA LEU A 82 -11.10 -0.84 -12.73
C LEU A 82 -12.52 -0.28 -12.63
N THR A 83 -13.51 -1.15 -12.46
CA THR A 83 -14.83 -0.73 -11.95
C THR A 83 -14.97 -1.25 -10.53
N ILE A 84 -15.20 -0.34 -9.58
CA ILE A 84 -15.23 -0.62 -8.15
C ILE A 84 -16.65 -0.55 -7.60
N ALA A 85 -17.07 -1.59 -6.91
CA ALA A 85 -18.33 -1.62 -6.18
C ALA A 85 -18.27 -0.71 -4.94
N PRO A 86 -19.39 -0.03 -4.62
CA PRO A 86 -19.53 0.66 -3.34
C PRO A 86 -19.47 -0.34 -2.18
N LYS A 87 -19.17 0.15 -0.97
CA LYS A 87 -19.36 -0.63 0.27
C LYS A 87 -20.83 -0.98 0.44
N HIS A 88 -21.14 -2.12 1.07
CA HIS A 88 -22.51 -2.62 1.26
C HIS A 88 -23.50 -1.63 1.89
N GLN A 89 -23.01 -0.64 2.65
CA GLN A 89 -23.82 0.37 3.33
C GLN A 89 -23.84 1.72 2.60
N ALA A 90 -23.09 1.86 1.51
CA ALA A 90 -23.01 3.09 0.74
C ALA A 90 -24.09 3.10 -0.36
N THR A 91 -24.66 4.26 -0.62
CA THR A 91 -25.67 4.48 -1.68
C THR A 91 -25.03 4.77 -3.05
N GLY A 92 -23.71 4.68 -3.16
CA GLY A 92 -22.97 5.02 -4.36
C GLY A 92 -23.20 4.04 -5.52
N SER A 93 -23.05 4.52 -6.75
CA SER A 93 -22.98 3.66 -7.94
C SER A 93 -21.58 3.04 -8.08
N PRO A 94 -21.41 2.00 -8.91
CA PRO A 94 -20.08 1.56 -9.30
C PRO A 94 -19.21 2.72 -9.81
N LEU A 95 -17.95 2.75 -9.39
CA LEU A 95 -16.99 3.82 -9.69
C LEU A 95 -15.92 3.31 -10.66
N ASN A 96 -15.74 4.00 -11.78
CA ASN A 96 -14.65 3.71 -12.70
C ASN A 96 -13.38 4.43 -12.26
N LEU A 97 -12.27 3.71 -12.22
CA LEU A 97 -10.95 4.22 -11.85
C LEU A 97 -9.89 3.65 -12.77
N THR A 98 -8.78 4.34 -12.91
CA THR A 98 -7.56 3.80 -13.51
C THR A 98 -6.44 3.81 -12.48
N LEU A 99 -5.78 2.66 -12.31
CA LEU A 99 -4.63 2.47 -11.45
C LEU A 99 -3.36 2.83 -12.22
N TYR A 100 -2.56 3.73 -11.68
CA TYR A 100 -1.28 4.16 -12.23
C TYR A 100 -0.15 3.86 -11.26
N HIS A 101 1.00 3.49 -11.79
CA HIS A 101 2.26 3.42 -11.04
C HIS A 101 3.23 4.47 -11.53
N ILE A 102 3.75 5.26 -10.60
CA ILE A 102 4.72 6.31 -10.85
C ILE A 102 5.94 6.05 -9.99
N ARG A 103 7.11 6.19 -10.60
CA ARG A 103 8.40 6.16 -9.92
C ARG A 103 9.00 7.55 -10.01
N SER A 104 9.53 8.05 -8.89
CA SER A 104 10.32 9.26 -8.94
C SER A 104 11.58 9.01 -9.76
N GLN A 105 11.83 9.84 -10.78
CA GLN A 105 13.08 9.77 -11.54
C GLN A 105 14.29 10.12 -10.67
N GLN A 106 14.09 10.99 -9.67
CA GLN A 106 15.12 11.48 -8.77
C GLN A 106 15.37 10.53 -7.59
N PHE A 107 14.33 9.85 -7.13
CA PHE A 107 14.40 8.89 -6.03
C PHE A 107 13.85 7.54 -6.51
N PRO A 108 14.69 6.70 -7.14
CA PRO A 108 14.25 5.46 -7.79
C PRO A 108 13.54 4.46 -6.85
N ASN A 109 13.78 4.59 -5.55
CA ASN A 109 13.20 3.79 -4.48
C ASN A 109 11.88 4.36 -3.96
N MET A 110 11.39 5.50 -4.46
CA MET A 110 10.09 6.07 -4.12
C MET A 110 9.06 5.69 -5.18
N HIS A 111 8.04 4.96 -4.73
CA HIS A 111 6.97 4.43 -5.58
C HIS A 111 5.63 4.99 -5.15
N TYR A 112 4.81 5.34 -6.15
CA TYR A 112 3.47 5.86 -5.94
C TYR A 112 2.46 5.07 -6.76
N TYR A 113 1.36 4.67 -6.11
CA TYR A 113 0.16 4.23 -6.81
C TYR A 113 -0.90 5.32 -6.72
N PHE A 114 -1.54 5.62 -7.84
CA PHE A 114 -2.68 6.53 -7.91
C PHE A 114 -3.89 5.82 -8.51
N LEU A 115 -5.05 6.02 -7.88
CA LEU A 115 -6.35 5.70 -8.45
C LEU A 115 -6.97 7.01 -8.93
N ILE A 116 -7.16 7.13 -10.24
CA ILE A 116 -7.62 8.37 -10.89
C ILE A 116 -8.97 8.11 -11.58
N THR A 117 -9.91 9.04 -11.43
CA THR A 117 -11.23 8.99 -12.09
C THR A 117 -11.12 9.38 -13.57
N PRO A 118 -12.11 9.04 -14.42
CA PRO A 118 -12.16 9.49 -15.81
C PRO A 118 -12.02 11.02 -15.97
N GLU A 119 -12.56 11.77 -15.01
CA GLU A 119 -12.50 13.24 -14.91
C GLU A 119 -11.13 13.76 -14.44
N GLN A 120 -10.09 12.92 -14.45
CA GLN A 120 -8.71 13.27 -14.09
C GLN A 120 -8.57 13.79 -12.65
N THR A 121 -9.30 13.18 -11.71
CA THR A 121 -9.18 13.50 -10.28
C THR A 121 -8.56 12.32 -9.52
N VAL A 122 -7.61 12.60 -8.63
CA VAL A 122 -7.04 11.59 -7.72
C VAL A 122 -8.07 11.19 -6.67
N ALA A 123 -8.60 9.97 -6.75
CA ALA A 123 -9.55 9.41 -5.79
C ALA A 123 -8.85 8.80 -4.57
N ALA A 124 -7.68 8.17 -4.78
CA ALA A 124 -6.85 7.61 -3.73
C ALA A 124 -5.40 7.48 -4.20
N HIS A 125 -4.47 7.44 -3.25
CA HIS A 125 -3.06 7.20 -3.54
C HIS A 125 -2.37 6.43 -2.43
N ALA A 126 -1.24 5.81 -2.77
CA ALA A 126 -0.32 5.24 -1.80
C ALA A 126 1.12 5.55 -2.18
N HIS A 127 1.97 5.73 -1.17
CA HIS A 127 3.39 5.99 -1.28
C HIS A 127 4.15 4.95 -0.48
N PHE A 128 5.14 4.32 -1.10
CA PHE A 128 6.01 3.36 -0.44
C PHE A 128 7.44 3.43 -0.96
N ASN A 129 8.36 2.97 -0.11
CA ASN A 129 9.76 2.79 -0.45
C ASN A 129 10.16 1.33 -0.39
N VAL A 130 11.21 0.98 -1.14
CA VAL A 130 11.91 -0.30 -0.98
C VAL A 130 13.14 -0.06 -0.13
N LEU A 131 13.30 -0.83 0.94
CA LEU A 131 14.53 -0.90 1.71
C LEU A 131 15.18 -2.25 1.46
N ASP A 132 16.46 -2.24 1.09
CA ASP A 132 17.20 -3.48 0.85
C ASP A 132 17.37 -4.29 2.13
N GLN A 133 17.47 -3.62 3.29
CA GLN A 133 17.62 -4.21 4.62
C GLN A 133 16.98 -3.31 5.68
N SER A 134 16.51 -3.90 6.79
CA SER A 134 15.91 -3.17 7.90
C SER A 134 16.20 -3.81 9.26
N GLU A 135 17.16 -3.27 10.02
CA GLU A 135 17.56 -3.82 11.32
C GLU A 135 16.41 -3.88 12.34
N CYS A 136 15.53 -2.86 12.34
CA CYS A 136 14.38 -2.81 13.26
C CYS A 136 13.32 -3.89 12.97
N LEU A 137 13.35 -4.52 11.79
CA LEU A 137 12.44 -5.60 11.40
C LEU A 137 13.13 -6.96 11.37
N ALA A 138 14.39 -7.06 11.80
CA ALA A 138 15.15 -8.30 11.76
C ALA A 138 14.48 -9.45 12.52
N CYS A 139 13.76 -9.15 13.60
CA CYS A 139 13.01 -10.17 14.34
C CYS A 139 11.73 -10.64 13.65
N ALA A 140 11.18 -9.87 12.72
CA ALA A 140 9.97 -10.22 11.95
C ALA A 140 10.29 -10.83 10.59
N TYR A 141 11.27 -10.26 9.87
CA TYR A 141 11.58 -10.58 8.47
C TYR A 141 13.03 -10.97 8.21
N GLY A 142 13.88 -11.02 9.24
CA GLY A 142 15.32 -11.18 9.04
C GLY A 142 15.94 -9.97 8.35
N THR A 143 17.02 -10.18 7.60
CA THR A 143 17.76 -9.11 6.91
C THR A 143 17.29 -8.90 5.47
N GLU A 144 16.14 -9.43 5.10
CA GLU A 144 15.61 -9.38 3.73
C GLU A 144 15.06 -8.00 3.36
N SER A 145 14.94 -7.75 2.06
CA SER A 145 14.35 -6.52 1.55
C SER A 145 12.86 -6.41 1.89
N VAL A 146 12.42 -5.20 2.19
CA VAL A 146 11.08 -4.89 2.69
C VAL A 146 10.53 -3.65 2.02
N ILE A 147 9.21 -3.63 1.80
CA ILE A 147 8.50 -2.42 1.42
C ILE A 147 8.11 -1.65 2.69
N VAL A 148 8.49 -0.38 2.76
CA VAL A 148 7.98 0.57 3.76
C VAL A 148 6.82 1.35 3.17
N LEU A 149 5.61 1.10 3.64
CA LEU A 149 4.42 1.88 3.31
C LEU A 149 4.42 3.18 4.12
N ASN A 150 4.66 4.29 3.43
CA ASN A 150 4.73 5.61 4.06
C ASN A 150 3.34 6.23 4.20
N ALA A 151 2.53 6.16 3.14
CA ALA A 151 1.20 6.77 3.13
C ALA A 151 0.21 5.97 2.28
N ILE A 152 -1.05 6.03 2.69
CA ILE A 152 -2.19 5.56 1.92
C ILE A 152 -3.38 6.42 2.30
N GLU A 153 -3.99 7.04 1.31
CA GLU A 153 -5.09 7.98 1.50
C GLU A 153 -6.17 7.76 0.46
N SER A 154 -7.42 7.94 0.88
CA SER A 154 -8.58 7.85 -0.02
C SER A 154 -9.54 9.00 0.27
N ARG A 155 -9.82 9.81 -0.75
CA ARG A 155 -10.82 10.89 -0.68
C ARG A 155 -12.25 10.37 -0.65
N MET A 156 -12.44 9.08 -0.93
CA MET A 156 -13.74 8.41 -1.02
C MET A 156 -13.86 7.27 0.00
N GLN A 157 -13.15 7.37 1.13
CA GLN A 157 -13.07 6.33 2.14
C GLN A 157 -14.42 6.00 2.79
N GLY A 158 -15.40 6.91 2.77
CA GLY A 158 -16.75 6.65 3.26
C GLY A 158 -17.46 5.59 2.41
N ASP A 159 -17.35 5.71 1.08
CA ASP A 159 -18.17 4.96 0.15
C ASP A 159 -17.44 3.76 -0.48
N TYR A 160 -16.11 3.80 -0.61
CA TYR A 160 -15.33 2.80 -1.32
C TYR A 160 -14.10 2.34 -0.52
N SER A 161 -13.74 1.06 -0.65
CA SER A 161 -12.57 0.45 0.02
C SER A 161 -11.28 0.61 -0.81
N LEU A 162 -10.98 1.84 -1.27
CA LEU A 162 -9.86 2.07 -2.20
C LEU A 162 -8.49 1.78 -1.57
N GLY A 163 -8.36 1.96 -0.25
CA GLY A 163 -7.13 1.60 0.46
C GLY A 163 -6.80 0.11 0.35
N THR A 164 -7.80 -0.78 0.40
CA THR A 164 -7.59 -2.22 0.24
C THR A 164 -7.05 -2.57 -1.15
N ILE A 165 -7.52 -1.86 -2.19
CA ILE A 165 -7.04 -2.04 -3.57
C ILE A 165 -5.57 -1.63 -3.68
N LEU A 166 -5.22 -0.47 -3.11
CA LEU A 166 -3.84 0.02 -3.11
C LEU A 166 -2.89 -0.92 -2.36
N ILE A 167 -3.32 -1.48 -1.22
CA ILE A 167 -2.53 -2.49 -0.49
C ILE A 167 -2.33 -3.75 -1.33
N GLN A 168 -3.36 -4.20 -2.04
CA GLN A 168 -3.20 -5.35 -2.94
C GLN A 168 -2.18 -5.07 -4.04
N ALA A 169 -2.22 -3.88 -4.66
CA ALA A 169 -1.25 -3.48 -5.67
C ALA A 169 0.18 -3.44 -5.11
N ILE A 170 0.38 -2.91 -3.90
CA ILE A 170 1.68 -2.90 -3.23
C ILE A 170 2.15 -4.31 -2.88
N PHE A 171 1.24 -5.18 -2.43
CA PHE A 171 1.54 -6.59 -2.16
C PHE A 171 2.03 -7.28 -3.43
N GLU A 172 1.32 -7.15 -4.55
CA GLU A 172 1.75 -7.74 -5.82
C GLU A 172 3.09 -7.15 -6.29
N GLN A 173 3.31 -5.85 -6.09
CA GLN A 173 4.58 -5.20 -6.40
C GLN A 173 5.73 -5.73 -5.55
N SER A 174 5.48 -6.06 -4.28
CA SER A 174 6.48 -6.65 -3.38
C SER A 174 6.99 -8.00 -3.91
N GLN A 175 6.12 -8.79 -4.54
CA GLN A 175 6.50 -10.07 -5.16
C GLN A 175 7.41 -9.83 -6.37
N ILE A 176 7.12 -8.80 -7.17
CA ILE A 176 7.92 -8.42 -8.35
C ILE A 176 9.31 -7.90 -7.94
N LEU A 177 9.41 -7.24 -6.78
CA LEU A 177 10.64 -6.60 -6.28
C LEU A 177 11.47 -7.52 -5.36
N GLY A 178 11.11 -8.80 -5.19
CA GLY A 178 11.83 -9.71 -4.31
C GLY A 178 11.64 -9.43 -2.80
N CYS A 179 10.65 -8.62 -2.44
CA CYS A 179 10.25 -8.41 -1.05
C CYS A 179 9.24 -9.47 -0.57
N GLU A 180 8.68 -10.28 -1.46
CA GLU A 180 7.88 -11.48 -1.14
C GLU A 180 6.72 -11.25 -0.14
N GLY A 181 6.09 -10.07 -0.17
CA GLY A 181 4.99 -9.73 0.73
C GLY A 181 5.42 -9.07 2.04
N ARG A 182 6.73 -8.93 2.28
CA ARG A 182 7.27 -8.17 3.41
C ARG A 182 6.92 -6.70 3.25
N ILE A 183 5.95 -6.23 4.01
CA ILE A 183 5.49 -4.84 4.03
C ILE A 183 5.41 -4.40 5.48
N CYS A 184 5.99 -3.25 5.77
CA CYS A 184 5.90 -2.58 7.05
C CYS A 184 5.39 -1.15 6.90
N LEU A 185 4.99 -0.54 8.02
CA LEU A 185 4.60 0.86 8.09
C LEU A 185 4.87 1.42 9.48
N TYR A 186 5.11 2.72 9.55
CA TYR A 186 4.98 3.49 10.78
C TYR A 186 3.53 3.99 10.89
N SER A 187 2.86 3.64 11.99
CA SER A 187 1.50 4.06 12.33
C SER A 187 1.50 5.38 13.10
N ALA A 188 2.32 6.35 12.70
CA ALA A 188 2.24 7.68 13.28
C ALA A 188 0.90 8.33 12.88
N ARG A 189 -0.01 8.53 13.84
CA ARG A 189 -1.34 9.15 13.68
C ARG A 189 -2.31 8.46 12.72
N LYS A 190 -2.21 7.15 12.51
CA LYS A 190 -3.08 6.42 11.58
C LYS A 190 -4.07 5.52 12.30
N SER A 191 -5.17 5.19 11.62
CA SER A 191 -6.17 4.23 12.11
C SER A 191 -5.52 2.84 12.23
N GLY A 192 -4.96 2.51 13.39
CA GLY A 192 -4.31 1.22 13.66
C GLY A 192 -5.25 0.04 13.38
N ARG A 193 -6.55 0.23 13.63
CA ARG A 193 -7.60 -0.74 13.30
C ARG A 193 -7.75 -1.01 11.80
N PHE A 194 -7.55 0.00 10.95
CA PHE A 194 -7.57 -0.20 9.51
C PHE A 194 -6.44 -1.13 9.07
N TYR A 195 -5.20 -0.90 9.53
CA TYR A 195 -4.07 -1.75 9.19
C TYR A 195 -4.15 -3.13 9.82
N PHE A 196 -4.67 -3.23 11.04
CA PHE A 196 -4.90 -4.52 11.68
C PHE A 196 -5.81 -5.41 10.82
N LYS A 197 -6.93 -4.86 10.31
CA LYS A 197 -7.83 -5.55 9.37
C LYS A 197 -7.17 -5.98 8.06
N LEU A 198 -6.11 -5.31 7.65
CA LEU A 198 -5.31 -5.65 6.48
C LEU A 198 -4.24 -6.71 6.79
N GLY A 199 -4.20 -7.23 8.02
CA GLY A 199 -3.25 -8.25 8.45
C GLY A 199 -1.93 -7.72 8.99
N PHE A 200 -1.84 -6.41 9.26
CA PHE A 200 -0.66 -5.83 9.90
C PHE A 200 -0.70 -6.07 11.40
N MET A 201 0.43 -6.48 11.94
CA MET A 201 0.66 -6.71 13.36
C MET A 201 1.70 -5.71 13.88
N PRO A 202 1.50 -5.10 15.06
CA PRO A 202 2.52 -4.25 15.64
C PRO A 202 3.71 -5.09 16.11
N LEU A 203 4.90 -4.50 16.05
CA LEU A 203 6.09 -5.14 16.56
C LEU A 203 6.07 -5.26 18.09
N GLN A 204 5.54 -4.27 18.80
CA GLN A 204 5.47 -4.33 20.26
C GLN A 204 4.17 -5.02 20.73
N GLN A 205 4.30 -5.93 21.69
CA GLN A 205 3.19 -6.75 22.17
C GLN A 205 2.09 -5.93 22.89
N THR A 206 2.47 -4.88 23.61
CA THR A 206 1.52 -4.01 24.33
C THR A 206 0.49 -3.38 23.40
N ILE A 207 0.91 -3.01 22.19
CA ILE A 207 0.04 -2.41 21.16
C ILE A 207 -0.90 -3.46 20.57
N PHE A 208 -0.41 -4.70 20.44
CA PHE A 208 -1.22 -5.80 19.95
C PHE A 208 -2.44 -5.99 20.84
N ASP A 209 -2.26 -5.98 22.17
CA ASP A 209 -3.36 -6.12 23.12
C ASP A 209 -4.36 -4.97 23.00
N GLN A 210 -3.89 -3.74 22.79
CA GLN A 210 -4.74 -2.57 22.58
C GLN A 210 -5.59 -2.68 21.29
N LEU A 211 -5.02 -3.18 20.19
CA LEU A 211 -5.76 -3.38 18.94
C LEU A 211 -6.71 -4.57 19.00
N PHE A 212 -6.26 -5.68 19.58
CA PHE A 212 -6.96 -6.96 19.52
C PHE A 212 -8.01 -7.11 20.62
N LEU A 213 -7.66 -6.78 21.87
CA LEU A 213 -8.53 -6.97 23.04
C LEU A 213 -9.32 -5.71 23.37
N GLU A 214 -8.67 -4.54 23.32
CA GLU A 214 -9.29 -3.27 23.69
C GLU A 214 -9.96 -2.56 22.51
N ASN A 215 -9.74 -3.04 21.28
CA ASN A 215 -10.33 -2.53 20.04
C ASN A 215 -10.11 -1.01 19.83
N GLN A 216 -8.92 -0.52 20.22
CA GLN A 216 -8.52 0.87 20.04
C GLN A 216 -8.33 1.20 18.55
N GLN A 217 -8.77 2.39 18.12
CA GLN A 217 -8.73 2.80 16.72
C GLN A 217 -7.48 3.61 16.36
N ASP A 218 -7.00 4.41 17.31
CA ASP A 218 -5.91 5.34 17.12
C ASP A 218 -4.76 4.93 18.03
N ILE A 219 -3.67 4.47 17.43
CA ILE A 219 -2.43 4.15 18.14
C ILE A 219 -1.30 4.85 17.40
N ASP A 220 -0.56 5.68 18.12
CA ASP A 220 0.45 6.56 17.57
C ASP A 220 1.85 5.95 17.59
N GLY A 221 2.57 6.08 16.48
CA GLY A 221 4.03 5.98 16.44
C GLY A 221 4.62 4.58 16.26
N ASP A 222 3.79 3.55 16.04
CA ASP A 222 4.27 2.18 16.09
C ASP A 222 4.63 1.56 14.74
N LEU A 223 5.69 0.75 14.75
CA LEU A 223 6.09 -0.07 13.62
C LEU A 223 5.18 -1.30 13.52
N MET A 224 4.45 -1.41 12.42
CA MET A 224 3.62 -2.56 12.10
C MET A 224 4.15 -3.27 10.85
N PHE A 225 3.92 -4.58 10.76
CA PHE A 225 4.37 -5.42 9.64
C PHE A 225 3.29 -6.45 9.28
N LEU A 226 3.21 -6.87 8.02
CA LEU A 226 2.32 -7.99 7.63
C LEU A 226 2.79 -9.30 8.27
N SER A 227 1.92 -9.97 9.03
CA SER A 227 2.26 -11.28 9.60
C SER A 227 2.48 -12.33 8.51
N PRO A 228 3.28 -13.39 8.75
CA PRO A 228 3.48 -14.47 7.78
C PRO A 228 2.16 -15.07 7.25
N SER A 229 1.21 -15.31 8.14
CA SER A 229 -0.12 -15.81 7.79
C SER A 229 -0.95 -14.83 6.94
N ALA A 230 -0.78 -13.52 7.16
CA ALA A 230 -1.43 -12.48 6.36
C ALA A 230 -0.78 -12.39 4.97
N ILE A 231 0.53 -12.57 4.87
CA ILE A 231 1.24 -12.66 3.58
C ILE A 231 0.66 -13.79 2.73
N ASP A 232 0.46 -14.98 3.31
CA ASP A 232 -0.17 -16.11 2.61
C ASP A 232 -1.60 -15.79 2.14
N ALA A 233 -2.40 -15.15 3.00
CA ALA A 233 -3.76 -14.76 2.68
C ALA A 233 -3.81 -13.70 1.55
N TRP A 234 -2.89 -12.74 1.56
CA TRP A 234 -2.74 -11.76 0.47
C TRP A 234 -2.27 -12.41 -0.82
N ALA A 235 -1.35 -13.39 -0.76
CA ALA A 235 -0.90 -14.15 -1.93
C ALA A 235 -2.04 -14.97 -2.54
N GLU A 236 -2.91 -15.56 -1.73
CA GLU A 236 -4.13 -16.22 -2.21
C GLU A 236 -5.06 -15.21 -2.89
N ARG A 237 -5.32 -14.08 -2.25
CA ARG A 237 -6.20 -13.02 -2.78
C ARG A 237 -5.69 -12.43 -4.09
N ALA A 238 -4.41 -12.09 -4.17
CA ALA A 238 -3.77 -11.56 -5.36
C ALA A 238 -3.83 -12.54 -6.54
N ARG A 239 -3.73 -13.85 -6.29
CA ARG A 239 -3.90 -14.87 -7.34
C ARG A 239 -5.33 -14.94 -7.88
N GLN A 240 -6.34 -14.69 -7.05
CA GLN A 240 -7.75 -14.76 -7.47
C GLN A 240 -8.16 -13.58 -8.36
N ARG A 241 -7.63 -12.37 -8.09
CA ARG A 241 -7.89 -11.17 -8.89
C ARG A 241 -6.64 -10.29 -8.97
N PRO A 242 -5.66 -10.66 -9.81
CA PRO A 242 -4.39 -9.92 -9.90
C PRO A 242 -4.61 -8.52 -10.46
N LEU A 243 -3.95 -7.53 -9.85
CA LEU A 243 -3.88 -6.15 -10.33
C LEU A 243 -2.63 -5.93 -11.19
N LEU A 244 -1.52 -6.54 -10.86
CA LEU A 244 -0.30 -6.48 -11.63
C LEU A 244 -0.23 -7.82 -12.37
N GLY A 245 -0.76 -7.85 -13.60
CA GLY A 245 -0.78 -9.07 -14.41
C GLY A 245 0.61 -9.71 -14.51
N PRO A 246 0.70 -11.01 -14.87
CA PRO A 246 1.99 -11.63 -15.10
C PRO A 246 2.74 -10.82 -16.17
N ARG A 247 3.91 -10.27 -15.81
CA ARG A 247 4.79 -9.66 -16.81
C ARG A 247 5.04 -10.73 -17.87
N LYS A 248 4.48 -10.57 -19.07
CA LYS A 248 5.01 -11.29 -20.23
C LYS A 248 6.49 -10.97 -20.24
N LYS A 249 7.34 -11.99 -20.08
CA LYS A 249 8.76 -11.83 -20.39
C LYS A 249 8.83 -11.30 -21.82
N PRO A 250 9.51 -10.18 -22.09
CA PRO A 250 9.77 -9.80 -23.47
C PRO A 250 10.67 -10.88 -24.07
N GLY A 251 10.15 -11.62 -25.05
CA GLY A 251 10.91 -12.57 -25.87
C GLY A 251 11.29 -13.88 -25.17
N SER A 252 10.47 -14.90 -25.37
CA SER A 252 10.91 -16.29 -25.51
C SER A 252 10.32 -16.83 -26.80
#